data_AF-A0A2V9A2F0-F1
#
_entry.id   AF-A0A2V9A2F0-F1
#
_cell.length_a   1.000
_cell.length_b   1.000
_cell.length_c   1.000
_cell.angle_alpha   90.00
_cell.angle_beta   90.00
_cell.angle_gamma   90.00
#
_symmetry.space_group_name_H-M   'P 1'
#
loop_
_entity.id
_entity.type
_entity.pdbx_description
1 polymer ?
#
loop_
_entity_poly.entity_id
_entity_poly.type
_entity_poly.pdbx_seq_one_letter_code
_entity_poly.pdbx_strand_id
1 'polypeptide(L)'
;MKAVFPVCVLLGACAVWGTAQKPAKTNGEEGRIIALESAWDQAEQNKDANALANLLAENVVYVDYDGSISTKQQFLASVKNPDIAEEQINNEGVTVRLYNNNVAVSTGILPG
;
A
#
# COMPACT_ATOMS: atom_id res chain seq x y z
N MET A 1 -52.96 -32.82 -27.50
CA MET A 1 -52.17 -34.06 -27.37
C MET A 1 -51.41 -34.24 -28.67
N LYS A 2 -50.08 -34.29 -28.79
CA LYS A 2 -49.00 -34.68 -27.87
C LYS A 2 -47.77 -33.82 -28.23
N ALA A 3 -47.12 -33.23 -27.22
CA ALA A 3 -45.89 -32.48 -27.40
C ALA A 3 -44.69 -33.45 -27.38
N VAL A 4 -43.80 -33.34 -28.35
CA VAL A 4 -42.44 -33.88 -28.30
C VAL A 4 -41.54 -32.83 -28.95
N PHE A 5 -40.93 -31.98 -28.13
CA PHE A 5 -39.87 -31.07 -28.56
C PHE A 5 -38.53 -31.77 -28.31
N PRO A 6 -37.63 -31.84 -29.31
CA PRO A 6 -36.39 -32.56 -29.17
C PRO A 6 -35.39 -31.76 -28.33
N VAL A 7 -34.89 -32.43 -27.31
CA VAL A 7 -33.64 -32.16 -26.60
C VAL A 7 -32.53 -32.04 -27.64
N CYS A 8 -32.03 -30.83 -27.97
CA CYS A 8 -30.71 -30.61 -28.61
C CYS A 8 -30.35 -29.13 -28.95
N VAL A 9 -30.94 -28.09 -28.34
CA VAL A 9 -30.37 -26.73 -28.48
C VAL A 9 -29.37 -26.50 -27.35
N LEU A 10 -28.16 -26.97 -27.64
CA LEU A 10 -26.90 -26.69 -26.97
C LEU A 10 -26.73 -25.19 -26.63
N LEU A 11 -26.34 -24.96 -25.37
CA LEU A 11 -25.14 -24.20 -24.99
C LEU A 11 -24.84 -22.93 -25.82
N GLY A 12 -25.35 -21.78 -25.38
CA GLY A 12 -24.96 -20.53 -26.05
C GLY A 12 -25.52 -19.24 -25.43
N ALA A 13 -25.60 -19.11 -24.11
CA ALA A 13 -25.99 -17.82 -23.51
C ALA A 13 -25.46 -17.64 -22.08
N CYS A 14 -24.19 -17.95 -21.85
CA CYS A 14 -23.43 -17.38 -20.73
C CYS A 14 -22.27 -16.57 -21.31
N ALA A 15 -22.58 -15.59 -22.16
CA ALA A 15 -21.63 -14.54 -22.50
C ALA A 15 -21.58 -13.60 -21.30
N VAL A 16 -20.74 -13.99 -20.35
CA VAL A 16 -20.28 -13.24 -19.21
C VAL A 16 -19.83 -11.85 -19.70
N TRP A 17 -20.68 -10.83 -19.54
CA TRP A 17 -20.21 -9.45 -19.40
C TRP A 17 -19.70 -9.25 -17.98
N GLY A 18 -18.73 -10.08 -17.61
CA GLY A 18 -17.75 -9.71 -16.61
C GLY A 18 -16.74 -8.84 -17.34
N THR A 19 -16.96 -7.52 -17.32
CA THR A 19 -15.82 -6.61 -17.39
C THR A 19 -15.02 -6.89 -16.13
N ALA A 20 -14.17 -7.92 -16.18
CA ALA A 20 -13.08 -8.06 -15.24
C ALA A 20 -12.33 -6.74 -15.34
N GLN A 21 -12.54 -5.86 -14.35
CA GLN A 21 -11.64 -4.75 -14.11
C GLN A 21 -10.27 -5.42 -14.05
N LYS A 22 -9.48 -5.27 -15.11
CA LYS A 22 -8.07 -5.62 -15.04
C LYS A 22 -7.59 -4.82 -13.84
N PRO A 23 -7.15 -5.45 -12.74
CA PRO A 23 -6.43 -4.68 -11.75
C PRO A 23 -5.35 -3.97 -12.55
N ALA A 24 -5.31 -2.64 -12.44
CA ALA A 24 -4.23 -1.88 -13.05
C ALA A 24 -2.96 -2.64 -12.70
N LYS A 25 -2.22 -3.11 -13.71
CA LYS A 25 -0.96 -3.80 -13.45
C LYS A 25 -0.13 -2.77 -12.71
N THR A 26 -0.02 -2.90 -11.40
CA THR A 26 0.99 -2.21 -10.62
C THR A 26 2.28 -2.54 -11.32
N ASN A 27 2.99 -1.51 -11.79
CA ASN A 27 4.31 -1.74 -12.34
C ASN A 27 5.11 -2.50 -11.26
N GLY A 28 6.00 -3.43 -11.65
CA GLY A 28 6.71 -4.25 -10.65
C GLY A 28 7.44 -3.40 -9.59
N GLU A 29 7.84 -2.19 -9.96
CA GLU A 29 8.42 -1.18 -9.06
C GLU A 29 7.39 -0.55 -8.11
N GLU A 30 6.20 -0.19 -8.60
CA GLU A 30 5.11 0.35 -7.78
C GLU A 30 4.68 -0.65 -6.70
N GLY A 31 4.49 -1.91 -7.06
CA GLY A 31 4.16 -2.96 -6.09
C GLY A 31 5.26 -3.16 -5.03
N ARG A 32 6.53 -2.99 -5.41
CA ARG A 32 7.65 -3.03 -4.45
C ARG A 32 7.65 -1.83 -3.51
N ILE A 33 7.32 -0.64 -4.00
CA ILE A 33 7.23 0.58 -3.18
C ILE A 33 6.08 0.44 -2.18
N ILE A 34 4.90 -0.01 -2.61
CA ILE A 34 3.77 -0.28 -1.71
C ILE A 34 4.16 -1.27 -0.60
N ALA A 35 4.93 -2.32 -0.92
CA ALA A 35 5.43 -3.25 0.07
C ALA A 35 6.43 -2.61 1.07
N LEU A 36 7.23 -1.64 0.63
CA LEU A 36 8.12 -0.87 1.51
C LEU A 36 7.32 0.05 2.45
N GLU A 37 6.29 0.74 1.95
CA GLU A 37 5.39 1.55 2.78
C GLU A 37 4.71 0.69 3.85
N SER A 38 4.19 -0.48 3.49
CA SER A 38 3.60 -1.42 4.46
C SER A 38 4.61 -1.93 5.50
N ALA A 39 5.87 -2.13 5.10
CA ALA A 39 6.92 -2.55 6.02
C ALA A 39 7.32 -1.41 6.98
N TRP A 40 7.29 -0.16 6.52
CA TRP A 40 7.48 1.02 7.35
C TRP A 40 6.37 1.08 8.41
N ASP A 41 5.09 1.07 8.02
CA ASP A 41 3.98 1.16 8.97
C ASP A 41 4.06 0.08 10.05
N GLN A 42 4.31 -1.17 9.65
CA GLN A 42 4.43 -2.29 10.57
C GLN A 42 5.59 -2.10 11.55
N ALA A 43 6.70 -1.52 11.09
CA ALA A 43 7.83 -1.26 11.96
C ALA A 43 7.55 -0.13 12.95
N GLU A 44 6.82 0.93 12.55
CA GLU A 44 6.35 1.97 13.48
C GLU A 44 5.36 1.41 14.51
N GLN A 45 4.33 0.68 14.06
CA GLN A 45 3.32 0.06 14.94
C GLN A 45 3.95 -0.90 15.95
N ASN A 46 4.95 -1.67 15.54
CA ASN A 46 5.65 -2.62 16.43
C ASN A 46 6.78 -1.97 17.24
N LYS A 47 6.99 -0.65 17.14
CA LYS A 47 8.11 0.08 17.74
C LYS A 47 9.49 -0.52 17.39
N ASP A 48 9.61 -1.11 16.20
CA ASP A 48 10.82 -1.76 15.71
C ASP A 48 11.75 -0.75 15.00
N ALA A 49 12.48 0.00 15.82
CA ALA A 49 13.46 0.95 15.32
C ALA A 49 14.58 0.29 14.49
N ASN A 50 14.85 -1.01 14.64
CA ASN A 50 15.88 -1.68 13.84
C ASN A 50 15.38 -1.96 12.43
N ALA A 51 14.13 -2.38 12.27
CA ALA A 51 13.50 -2.52 10.97
C ALA A 51 13.46 -1.18 10.22
N LEU A 52 13.04 -0.10 10.90
CA LEU A 52 13.07 1.25 10.33
C LEU A 52 14.48 1.70 9.96
N ALA A 53 15.48 1.40 10.78
CA ALA A 53 16.88 1.73 10.48
C ALA A 53 17.38 1.08 9.17
N ASN A 54 16.87 -0.10 8.82
CA ASN A 54 17.21 -0.81 7.59
C ASN A 54 16.41 -0.34 6.36
N LEU A 55 15.21 0.21 6.58
CA LEU A 55 14.37 0.75 5.50
C LEU A 55 14.81 2.16 5.08
N LEU A 56 15.21 2.99 6.04
CA LEU A 56 15.45 4.42 5.82
C LEU A 56 16.87 4.74 5.37
N ALA A 57 16.99 5.61 4.38
CA ALA A 57 18.28 6.19 3.98
C ALA A 57 18.90 7.01 5.11
N GLU A 58 20.24 7.05 5.19
CA GLU A 58 20.96 7.76 6.26
C GLU A 58 20.64 9.27 6.31
N ASN A 59 20.40 9.87 5.15
CA ASN A 59 20.10 11.29 5.00
C ASN A 59 18.60 11.58 4.87
N VAL A 60 17.72 10.68 5.33
CA VAL A 60 16.28 10.94 5.35
C VAL A 60 15.96 12.16 6.22
N VAL A 61 15.03 12.98 5.73
CA VAL A 61 14.43 14.08 6.48
C VAL A 61 12.99 13.69 6.76
N TYR A 62 12.66 13.47 8.02
CA TYR A 62 11.30 13.16 8.44
C TYR A 62 10.61 14.46 8.86
N VAL A 63 9.41 14.68 8.34
CA VAL A 63 8.56 15.83 8.66
C VAL A 63 7.27 15.28 9.26
N ASP A 64 7.00 15.63 10.51
CA ASP A 64 5.83 15.16 11.24
C ASP A 64 4.60 16.03 10.94
N TYR A 65 3.41 15.61 11.36
CA TYR A 65 2.14 16.30 11.09
C TYR A 65 2.09 17.71 11.72
N ASP A 66 2.86 17.96 12.77
CA ASP A 66 2.98 19.27 13.42
C ASP A 66 4.01 20.20 12.74
N GLY A 67 4.65 19.73 11.66
CA GLY A 67 5.69 20.44 10.92
C GLY A 67 7.07 20.36 11.55
N SER A 68 7.25 19.60 12.64
CA SER A 68 8.58 19.32 13.19
C SER A 68 9.42 18.52 12.19
N ILE A 69 10.73 18.78 12.19
CA ILE A 69 11.68 18.16 11.27
C ILE A 69 12.69 17.37 12.09
N SER A 70 12.92 16.11 11.73
CA SER A 70 13.86 15.24 12.40
C SER A 70 14.80 14.51 11.44
N THR A 71 16.01 14.26 11.94
CA THR A 71 16.99 13.35 11.34
C THR A 71 16.59 11.88 11.57
N LYS A 72 17.20 10.95 10.83
CA LYS A 72 17.03 9.51 11.05
C LYS A 72 17.19 9.13 12.52
N GLN A 73 18.26 9.58 13.17
CA GLN A 73 18.57 9.23 14.57
C GLN A 73 17.50 9.74 15.54
N GLN A 74 16.98 10.95 15.30
CA GLN A 74 15.92 11.55 16.13
C GLN A 74 14.58 10.81 15.94
N PHE A 75 14.21 10.49 14.70
CA PHE A 75 13.01 9.71 14.40
C PHE A 75 13.08 8.28 15.01
N LEU A 76 14.20 7.58 14.83
CA LEU A 76 14.37 6.24 15.44
C LEU A 76 14.33 6.26 16.97
N ALA A 77 14.71 7.38 17.60
CA ALA A 77 14.57 7.56 19.04
C ALA A 77 13.11 7.83 19.44
N SER A 78 12.34 8.58 18.65
CA SER A 78 10.92 8.86 18.95
C SER A 78 10.04 7.63 18.85
N VAL A 79 10.32 6.70 17.92
CA VAL A 79 9.58 5.43 17.76
C VAL A 79 9.53 4.60 19.06
N LYS A 80 10.56 4.71 19.91
CA LYS A 80 10.64 3.98 21.19
C LYS A 80 9.89 4.67 22.33
N ASN A 81 9.33 5.86 22.09
CA ASN A 81 8.65 6.62 23.12
C ASN A 81 7.32 5.95 23.49
N PRO A 82 7.10 5.58 24.77
CA PRO A 82 5.83 4.99 25.21
C PRO A 82 4.65 5.97 25.18
N ASP A 83 4.91 7.29 25.19
CA ASP A 83 3.87 8.32 25.27
C ASP A 83 3.23 8.66 23.91
N ILE A 84 3.80 8.15 22.80
CA ILE A 84 3.20 8.29 21.47
C ILE A 84 2.15 7.18 21.32
N ALA A 85 0.88 7.59 21.28
CA ALA A 85 -0.25 6.69 21.08
C ALA A 85 -0.19 6.06 19.70
N GLU A 86 -0.45 4.75 19.63
CA GLU A 86 -0.53 4.00 18.38
C GLU A 86 -1.90 4.27 17.74
N GLU A 87 -1.94 5.21 16.79
CA GLU A 87 -3.03 5.23 15.81
C GLU A 87 -2.82 4.08 14.83
N GLN A 88 -3.90 3.38 14.48
CA GLN A 88 -3.81 2.29 13.52
C GLN A 88 -3.45 2.88 12.15
N ILE A 89 -2.18 2.76 11.75
CA ILE A 89 -1.72 3.20 10.44
C ILE A 89 -2.25 2.19 9.41
N ASN A 90 -3.43 2.48 8.89
CA ASN A 90 -4.00 1.77 7.75
C ASN A 90 -3.60 2.55 6.52
N ASN A 91 -2.71 1.99 5.70
CA ASN A 91 -2.28 2.58 4.44
C ASN A 91 -3.42 2.51 3.40
N GLU A 92 -4.46 3.31 3.58
CA GLU A 92 -5.55 3.47 2.64
C GLU A 92 -5.21 4.53 1.60
N GLY A 93 -5.54 4.24 0.34
CA GLY A 93 -5.38 5.20 -0.75
C GLY A 93 -3.92 5.47 -1.16
N VAL A 94 -2.96 4.59 -0.83
CA VAL A 94 -1.58 4.71 -1.28
C VAL A 94 -1.53 4.74 -2.81
N THR A 95 -0.96 5.82 -3.36
CA THR A 95 -0.65 5.95 -4.79
C THR A 95 0.81 6.26 -4.98
N VAL A 96 1.44 5.59 -5.94
CA VAL A 96 2.86 5.74 -6.25
C VAL A 96 3.01 6.37 -7.62
N ARG A 97 3.85 7.40 -7.71
CA ARG A 97 4.27 8.03 -8.97
C ARG A 97 5.77 7.86 -9.13
N LEU A 98 6.16 7.17 -10.21
CA LEU A 98 7.56 7.01 -10.58
C LEU A 98 8.06 8.26 -11.31
N TYR A 99 9.25 8.72 -10.93
CA TYR A 99 10.00 9.79 -11.58
C TYR A 99 11.33 9.21 -12.04
N ASN A 100 11.52 9.12 -13.36
CA ASN A 100 12.64 8.39 -13.94
C ASN A 100 12.68 6.93 -13.44
N ASN A 101 13.85 6.29 -13.43
CA ASN A 101 14.00 4.87 -13.08
C ASN A 101 14.36 4.61 -11.60
N ASN A 102 14.54 5.66 -10.79
CA ASN A 102 15.16 5.53 -9.46
C ASN A 102 14.51 6.42 -8.39
N VAL A 103 13.49 7.19 -8.73
CA VAL A 103 12.77 8.05 -7.79
C VAL A 103 11.30 7.72 -7.86
N ALA A 104 10.66 7.68 -6.71
CA ALA A 104 9.22 7.54 -6.60
C ALA A 104 8.69 8.46 -5.51
N VAL A 105 7.47 8.93 -5.69
CA VAL A 105 6.71 9.62 -4.64
C VAL A 105 5.50 8.76 -4.33
N SER A 106 5.42 8.32 -3.07
CA SER A 106 4.24 7.69 -2.51
C SER A 106 3.40 8.75 -1.81
N THR A 107 2.08 8.65 -1.93
CA THR A 107 1.13 9.49 -1.20
C THR A 107 0.00 8.62 -0.68
N GLY A 108 -0.41 8.81 0.56
CA GLY A 108 -1.50 8.10 1.21
C GLY A 108 -2.31 9.03 2.09
N ILE A 109 -3.37 8.50 2.70
CA ILE A 109 -4.20 9.22 3.67
C ILE A 109 -4.04 8.51 5.01
N LEU A 110 -3.62 9.24 6.04
CA LEU A 110 -3.68 8.75 7.41
C LEU A 110 -5.12 8.99 7.92
N PRO A 111 -5.92 7.94 8.20
CA PRO A 111 -7.22 8.12 8.82
C PRO A 111 -7.02 8.54 10.28
N GLY A 112 -7.58 9.70 10.66
CA GLY A 112 -7.59 10.21 12.03
C GLY A 112 -8.80 9.78 12.84
#